data_AF-R4KF22-F1
#
_entry.id   AF-R4KF22-F1
#
_cell.length_a   1.000
_cell.length_b   1.000
_cell.length_c   1.000
_cell.angle_alpha   90.00
_cell.angle_beta   90.00
_cell.angle_gamma   90.00
#
_symmetry.space_group_name_H-M   'P 1'
#
loop_
_entity.id
_entity.type
_entity.pdbx_description
1 polymer ?
#
loop_
_entity_poly.entity_id
_entity_poly.type
_entity_poly.pdbx_seq_one_letter_code
_entity_poly.pdbx_strand_id
1 'polypeptide(L)'
;MDSKENLEKIKFKDETQITKVQWKNILLNKEITNELDLKTVLTVFNSPENRSTATEIATILGENNYHIISSGNTSFSRRICAYLNIKPPKNNKGGNRWWTIPYWGKSKGDGKWFYILRPELKEAIEELIFEGKLNLKDIVGSARETKDSQL
;
A
#
# COMPACT_ATOMS: atom_id res chain seq x y z
N MET A 1 -19.92 -19.36 1.87
CA MET A 1 -20.14 -18.30 2.86
C MET A 1 -18.74 -17.97 3.38
N ASP A 2 -18.03 -16.92 2.97
CA ASP A 2 -18.35 -15.49 3.19
C ASP A 2 -17.56 -14.53 2.25
N SER A 3 -17.40 -14.84 0.96
CA SER A 3 -16.65 -13.95 0.05
C SER A 3 -17.42 -12.71 -0.42
N LYS A 4 -18.76 -12.73 -0.37
CA LYS A 4 -19.62 -11.61 -0.82
C LYS A 4 -19.94 -10.59 0.27
N GLU A 5 -19.93 -10.98 1.55
CA GLU A 5 -20.37 -10.11 2.65
C GLU A 5 -19.33 -9.05 3.06
N ASN A 6 -18.05 -9.25 2.71
CA ASN A 6 -16.96 -8.41 3.21
C ASN A 6 -16.72 -7.10 2.42
N LEU A 7 -17.25 -7.01 1.19
CA LEU A 7 -17.12 -5.86 0.29
C LEU A 7 -18.13 -4.73 0.60
N GLU A 8 -19.28 -5.03 1.21
CA GLU A 8 -20.36 -4.05 1.44
C GLU A 8 -20.01 -2.95 2.47
N LYS A 9 -18.84 -3.01 3.11
CA LYS A 9 -18.41 -2.03 4.12
C LYS A 9 -17.15 -1.23 3.74
N ILE A 10 -16.71 -1.28 2.48
CA ILE A 10 -15.61 -0.41 2.03
C ILE A 10 -16.14 1.03 1.93
N LYS A 11 -15.66 1.92 2.80
CA LYS A 11 -16.13 3.30 2.87
C LYS A 11 -15.52 4.18 1.78
N PHE A 12 -14.24 3.97 1.49
CA PHE A 12 -13.51 4.75 0.50
C PHE A 12 -13.13 3.85 -0.67
N LYS A 13 -14.06 3.73 -1.63
CA LYS A 13 -13.94 2.90 -2.83
C LYS A 13 -14.11 3.76 -4.08
N ASP A 14 -13.31 4.81 -4.20
CA ASP A 14 -13.33 5.66 -5.39
C ASP A 14 -12.81 4.88 -6.61
N GLU A 15 -13.42 5.12 -7.78
CA GLU A 15 -12.97 4.56 -9.06
C GLU A 15 -11.49 4.88 -9.29
N THR A 16 -10.77 3.93 -9.91
CA THR A 16 -9.35 4.13 -10.18
C THR A 16 -9.16 5.06 -11.39
N GLN A 17 -8.15 5.93 -11.30
CA GLN A 17 -7.64 6.69 -12.45
C GLN A 17 -6.32 6.08 -12.98
N ILE A 18 -5.89 4.94 -12.40
CA ILE A 18 -4.57 4.35 -12.63
C ILE A 18 -4.77 2.90 -13.08
N THR A 19 -4.29 2.62 -14.29
CA THR A 19 -4.31 1.30 -14.90
C THR A 19 -3.20 0.41 -14.36
N LYS A 20 -3.32 -0.91 -14.57
CA LYS A 20 -2.26 -1.88 -14.26
C LYS A 20 -0.90 -1.49 -14.86
N VAL A 21 -0.88 -1.09 -16.14
CA VAL A 21 0.37 -0.69 -16.83
C VAL A 21 1.00 0.54 -16.17
N GLN A 22 0.19 1.54 -15.79
CA GLN A 22 0.68 2.69 -15.06
C GLN A 22 1.23 2.31 -13.68
N TRP A 23 0.58 1.40 -12.96
CA TRP A 23 1.09 0.88 -11.70
C TRP A 23 2.44 0.19 -11.85
N LYS A 24 2.62 -0.65 -12.88
CA LYS A 24 3.93 -1.25 -13.17
C LYS A 24 5.01 -0.19 -13.36
N ASN A 25 4.73 0.83 -14.17
CA ASN A 25 5.66 1.93 -14.43
C ASN A 25 5.97 2.73 -13.15
N ILE A 26 4.97 2.98 -12.31
CA ILE A 26 5.15 3.66 -11.02
C ILE A 26 6.06 2.85 -10.09
N LEU A 27 5.75 1.57 -9.89
CA LEU A 27 6.47 0.71 -8.94
C LEU A 27 7.95 0.51 -9.29
N LEU A 28 8.28 0.53 -10.59
CA LEU A 28 9.66 0.41 -11.06
C LEU A 28 10.41 1.75 -11.15
N ASN A 29 9.71 2.88 -11.04
CA ASN A 29 10.31 4.20 -11.15
C ASN A 29 10.80 4.70 -9.79
N LYS A 30 12.13 4.71 -9.60
CA LYS A 30 12.79 5.13 -8.35
C LYS A 30 12.63 6.61 -8.00
N GLU A 31 12.29 7.47 -8.97
CA GLU A 31 11.97 8.88 -8.73
C GLU A 31 10.58 9.05 -8.09
N ILE A 32 9.70 8.06 -8.25
CA ILE A 32 8.32 8.07 -7.73
C ILE A 32 8.20 7.18 -6.50
N THR A 33 8.73 5.97 -6.57
CA THR A 33 8.60 4.92 -5.57
C THR A 33 9.96 4.71 -4.89
N ASN A 34 10.05 5.14 -3.64
CA ASN A 34 11.22 4.85 -2.82
C ASN A 34 11.08 3.47 -2.15
N GLU A 35 12.13 3.06 -1.44
CA GLU A 35 12.18 1.75 -0.78
C GLU A 35 11.06 1.54 0.25
N LEU A 36 10.79 2.54 1.09
CA LEU A 36 9.73 2.44 2.11
C LEU A 36 8.34 2.38 1.49
N ASP A 37 8.10 3.11 0.39
CA ASP A 37 6.83 3.07 -0.34
C ASP A 37 6.60 1.66 -0.89
N LEU A 38 7.62 1.09 -1.55
CA LEU A 38 7.54 -0.24 -2.13
C LEU A 38 7.33 -1.30 -1.04
N LYS A 39 8.12 -1.26 0.04
CA LYS A 39 7.95 -2.16 1.19
C LYS A 39 6.55 -2.06 1.79
N THR A 40 6.03 -0.85 1.98
CA THR A 40 4.67 -0.62 2.49
C THR A 40 3.61 -1.27 1.59
N VAL A 41 3.67 -1.03 0.28
CA VAL A 41 2.72 -1.61 -0.69
C VAL A 41 2.81 -3.13 -0.69
N LEU A 42 4.03 -3.68 -0.71
CA LEU A 42 4.25 -5.12 -0.74
C LEU A 42 3.86 -5.80 0.59
N THR A 43 3.99 -5.13 1.73
CA THR A 43 3.44 -5.61 3.02
C THR A 43 1.94 -5.74 2.96
N VAL A 44 1.22 -4.74 2.41
CA VAL A 44 -0.23 -4.83 2.21
C VAL A 44 -0.59 -5.96 1.26
N PHE A 45 0.14 -6.10 0.14
CA PHE A 45 -0.02 -7.19 -0.81
C PHE A 45 0.13 -8.57 -0.13
N ASN A 46 1.16 -8.74 0.72
CA ASN A 46 1.42 -10.02 1.37
C ASN A 46 0.55 -10.29 2.62
N SER A 47 -0.26 -9.31 3.05
CA SER A 47 -1.14 -9.45 4.21
C SER A 47 -2.43 -10.22 3.85
N PRO A 48 -3.08 -10.90 4.83
CA PRO A 48 -4.37 -11.55 4.60
C PRO A 48 -5.39 -10.62 3.93
N GLU A 49 -6.12 -11.14 2.95
CA GLU A 49 -7.08 -10.38 2.12
C GLU A 49 -6.49 -9.13 1.41
N ASN A 50 -5.16 -9.09 1.20
CA ASN A 50 -4.43 -7.94 0.64
C ASN A 50 -4.75 -6.63 1.38
N ARG A 51 -4.91 -6.70 2.70
CA ARG A 51 -5.17 -5.53 3.54
C ARG A 51 -4.35 -5.50 4.81
N SER A 52 -4.01 -4.30 5.27
CA SER A 52 -3.31 -4.08 6.53
C SER A 52 -3.58 -2.68 7.07
N THR A 53 -3.43 -2.46 8.37
CA THR A 53 -3.46 -1.11 8.95
C THR A 53 -2.07 -0.50 9.00
N ALA A 54 -1.97 0.83 9.07
CA ALA A 54 -0.68 1.50 9.22
C ALA A 54 0.12 1.01 10.44
N THR A 55 -0.57 0.64 11.53
CA THR A 55 0.07 0.04 12.72
C THR A 55 0.65 -1.32 12.42
N GLU A 56 -0.11 -2.22 11.78
CA GLU A 56 0.37 -3.57 11.44
C GLU A 56 1.53 -3.51 10.45
N ILE A 57 1.45 -2.63 9.45
CA ILE A 57 2.55 -2.41 8.49
C ILE A 57 3.80 -1.93 9.23
N ALA A 58 3.68 -0.94 10.13
CA ALA A 58 4.81 -0.45 10.90
C ALA A 58 5.45 -1.57 11.74
N THR A 59 4.64 -2.39 12.41
CA THR A 59 5.14 -3.55 13.16
C THR A 59 5.88 -4.55 12.27
N ILE A 60 5.35 -4.87 11.08
CA ILE A 60 6.00 -5.80 10.13
C ILE A 60 7.33 -5.25 9.63
N LEU A 61 7.39 -3.95 9.36
CA LEU A 61 8.61 -3.28 8.86
C LEU A 61 9.61 -2.90 9.95
N GLY A 62 9.31 -3.17 11.23
CA GLY A 62 10.16 -2.78 12.36
C GLY A 62 10.18 -1.28 12.64
N GLU A 63 9.17 -0.56 12.15
CA GLU A 63 9.02 0.89 12.36
C GLU A 63 8.40 1.19 13.72
N ASN A 64 8.97 2.15 14.43
CA ASN A 64 8.54 2.51 15.77
C ASN A 64 7.20 3.27 15.81
N ASN A 65 6.68 3.73 14.66
CA ASN A 65 5.50 4.58 14.62
C ASN A 65 4.68 4.43 13.32
N TYR A 66 3.38 4.20 13.45
CA TYR A 66 2.42 4.15 12.33
C TYR A 66 2.35 5.46 11.52
N HIS A 67 2.75 6.59 12.11
CA HIS A 67 2.82 7.87 11.42
C HIS A 67 3.85 7.87 10.28
N ILE A 68 4.91 7.07 10.36
CA ILE A 68 5.89 6.90 9.29
C ILE A 68 5.20 6.30 8.06
N ILE A 69 4.43 5.23 8.25
CA ILE A 69 3.64 4.60 7.18
C ILE A 69 2.58 5.56 6.62
N SER A 70 1.86 6.25 7.50
CA SER A 70 0.76 7.15 7.08
C SER A 70 1.25 8.37 6.31
N SER A 71 2.35 8.99 6.77
CA SER A 71 2.97 10.15 6.11
C SER A 71 3.71 9.75 4.84
N GLY A 72 4.40 8.61 4.85
CA GLY A 72 5.03 8.00 3.68
C GLY A 72 4.00 7.74 2.58
N ASN A 73 2.91 7.05 2.90
CA ASN A 73 1.83 6.80 1.95
C ASN A 73 1.19 8.08 1.37
N THR A 74 1.03 9.12 2.21
CA THR A 74 0.55 10.43 1.74
C THR A 74 1.53 11.04 0.73
N SER A 75 2.84 10.96 1.01
CA SER A 75 3.89 11.51 0.15
C SER A 75 4.04 10.73 -1.16
N PHE A 76 3.97 9.40 -1.08
CA PHE A 76 3.94 8.51 -2.26
C PHE A 76 2.78 8.84 -3.18
N SER A 77 1.58 8.96 -2.61
CA SER A 77 0.37 9.29 -3.35
C SER A 77 0.45 10.66 -4.02
N ARG A 78 1.13 11.64 -3.41
CA ARG A 78 1.40 12.95 -4.04
C ARG A 78 2.33 12.83 -5.25
N ARG A 79 3.41 12.05 -5.14
CA ARG A 79 4.33 11.79 -6.26
C ARG A 79 3.62 11.11 -7.43
N ILE A 80 2.79 10.10 -7.16
CA ILE A 80 1.96 9.44 -8.18
C ILE A 80 1.03 10.44 -8.87
N CYS A 81 0.28 11.22 -8.10
CA CYS A 81 -0.64 12.21 -8.64
C CYS A 81 0.05 13.26 -9.51
N ALA A 82 1.23 13.74 -9.08
CA ALA A 82 2.04 14.67 -9.86
C ALA A 82 2.52 14.04 -11.18
N TYR A 83 3.05 12.81 -11.12
CA TYR A 83 3.55 12.09 -12.29
C TYR A 83 2.48 11.82 -13.35
N LEU A 84 1.27 11.44 -12.91
CA LEU A 84 0.15 11.16 -13.82
C LEU A 84 -0.72 12.39 -14.14
N ASN A 85 -0.40 13.55 -13.56
CA ASN A 85 -1.22 14.76 -13.62
C ASN A 85 -2.70 14.52 -13.25
N ILE A 86 -2.94 13.74 -12.18
CA ILE A 86 -4.27 13.43 -11.65
C ILE A 86 -4.49 14.08 -10.28
N LYS A 87 -5.75 14.16 -9.85
CA LYS A 87 -6.12 14.67 -8.53
C LYS A 87 -6.62 13.52 -7.63
N PRO A 88 -6.28 13.53 -6.33
CA PRO A 88 -6.82 12.54 -5.40
C PRO A 88 -8.31 12.81 -5.13
N PRO A 89 -9.08 11.79 -4.70
CA PRO A 89 -10.42 11.98 -4.20
C PRO A 89 -10.49 12.99 -3.05
N LYS A 90 -11.62 13.69 -2.93
CA LYS A 90 -11.88 14.68 -1.87
C LYS A 90 -12.61 14.04 -0.70
N ASN A 91 -12.26 14.41 0.53
CA ASN A 91 -13.03 14.08 1.72
C ASN A 91 -14.29 14.99 1.81
N ASN A 92 -15.17 14.69 2.76
CA ASN A 92 -16.42 15.43 2.98
C ASN A 92 -16.20 16.90 3.39
N LYS A 93 -14.98 17.29 3.77
CA LYS A 93 -14.58 18.66 4.12
C LYS A 93 -13.71 19.31 3.02
N GLY A 94 -13.64 18.73 1.82
CA GLY A 94 -12.87 19.25 0.69
C GLY A 94 -11.35 19.00 0.72
N GLY A 95 -10.84 18.35 1.77
CA GLY A 95 -9.44 17.93 1.87
C GLY A 95 -9.11 16.72 0.99
N ASN A 96 -7.85 16.58 0.59
CA ASN A 96 -7.43 15.48 -0.30
C ASN A 96 -7.25 14.15 0.47
N ARG A 97 -7.90 13.08 0.00
CA ARG A 97 -7.67 11.70 0.46
C ARG A 97 -6.51 11.08 -0.29
N TRP A 98 -5.29 11.53 0.02
CA TRP A 98 -4.09 11.03 -0.65
C TRP A 98 -3.91 9.52 -0.47
N TRP A 99 -4.08 9.01 0.75
CA TRP A 99 -3.85 7.61 1.10
C TRP A 99 -4.75 6.62 0.34
N THR A 100 -5.85 7.09 -0.29
CA THR A 100 -6.74 6.25 -1.08
C THR A 100 -6.32 6.14 -2.56
N ILE A 101 -5.17 6.67 -2.94
CA ILE A 101 -4.62 6.50 -4.29
C ILE A 101 -4.19 5.05 -4.51
N PRO A 102 -3.26 4.46 -3.72
CA PRO A 102 -2.90 3.04 -3.84
C PRO A 102 -3.90 2.09 -3.18
N TYR A 103 -4.76 2.59 -2.29
CA TYR A 103 -5.63 1.75 -1.45
C TYR A 103 -7.10 2.14 -1.49
N TRP A 104 -7.97 1.17 -1.24
CA TRP A 104 -9.30 1.42 -0.70
C TRP A 104 -9.27 1.47 0.83
N GLY A 105 -10.31 2.09 1.40
CA GLY A 105 -10.41 2.32 2.84
C GLY A 105 -11.61 1.65 3.49
N LYS A 106 -11.37 0.83 4.52
CA LYS A 106 -12.41 0.26 5.39
C LYS A 106 -12.06 0.53 6.85
N SER A 107 -13.04 0.94 7.65
CA SER A 107 -12.83 1.15 9.09
C SER A 107 -12.52 -0.19 9.76
N LYS A 108 -11.49 -0.24 10.61
CA LYS A 108 -11.23 -1.37 11.51
C LYS A 108 -11.87 -1.15 12.89
N GLY A 109 -12.40 0.05 13.17
CA GLY A 109 -12.76 0.49 14.51
C GLY A 109 -11.64 1.31 15.16
N ASP A 110 -11.95 1.99 16.26
CA ASP A 110 -10.99 2.73 17.10
C ASP A 110 -10.10 3.73 16.33
N GLY A 111 -10.68 4.40 15.32
CA GLY A 111 -9.97 5.36 14.48
C GLY A 111 -8.97 4.73 13.48
N LYS A 112 -8.85 3.39 13.45
CA LYS A 112 -7.96 2.67 12.54
C LYS A 112 -8.65 2.35 11.23
N TRP A 113 -7.86 2.33 10.16
CA TRP A 113 -8.33 2.05 8.80
C TRP A 113 -7.47 0.97 8.18
N PHE A 114 -8.13 0.00 7.55
CA PHE A 114 -7.48 -0.91 6.63
C PHE A 114 -7.15 -0.18 5.34
N TYR A 115 -5.89 -0.31 4.93
CA TYR A 115 -5.44 -0.10 3.56
C TYR A 115 -5.70 -1.40 2.82
N ILE A 116 -6.64 -1.38 1.88
CA ILE A 116 -6.97 -2.54 1.04
C ILE A 116 -6.37 -2.29 -0.33
N LEU A 117 -5.54 -3.20 -0.83
CA LEU A 117 -4.87 -3.03 -2.11
C LEU A 117 -5.88 -2.92 -3.25
N ARG A 118 -5.67 -1.97 -4.17
CA ARG A 118 -6.50 -1.88 -5.37
C ARG A 118 -6.26 -3.08 -6.30
N PRO A 119 -7.30 -3.62 -6.97
CA PRO A 119 -7.14 -4.77 -7.85
C PRO A 119 -6.09 -4.57 -8.95
N GLU A 120 -6.05 -3.40 -9.60
CA GLU A 120 -5.12 -3.11 -10.69
C GLU A 120 -3.67 -3.01 -10.21
N LEU A 121 -3.48 -2.56 -8.96
CA LEU A 121 -2.17 -2.54 -8.30
C LEU A 121 -1.76 -3.96 -7.88
N LYS A 122 -2.70 -4.77 -7.38
CA LYS A 122 -2.47 -6.18 -7.08
C LYS A 122 -1.99 -6.94 -8.32
N GLU A 123 -2.73 -6.84 -9.42
CA GLU A 123 -2.38 -7.50 -10.68
C GLU A 123 -1.02 -7.01 -11.22
N ALA A 124 -0.71 -5.71 -11.07
CA ALA A 124 0.60 -5.18 -11.46
C ALA A 124 1.74 -5.81 -10.64
N ILE A 125 1.55 -5.98 -9.32
CA ILE A 125 2.56 -6.61 -8.45
C ILE A 125 2.73 -8.09 -8.81
N GLU A 126 1.64 -8.83 -9.01
CA GLU A 126 1.67 -10.24 -9.42
C GLU A 126 2.44 -10.42 -10.73
N GLU A 127 2.18 -9.58 -11.73
CA GLU A 127 2.87 -9.62 -13.02
C GLU A 127 4.35 -9.25 -12.89
N LEU A 128 4.70 -8.25 -12.08
CA LEU A 128 6.09 -7.89 -11.84
C LEU A 128 6.88 -8.97 -11.08
N ILE A 129 6.24 -9.69 -10.16
CA ILE A 129 6.83 -10.85 -9.47
C ILE A 129 7.05 -11.98 -10.48
N PHE A 130 6.06 -12.28 -11.31
CA PHE A 130 6.16 -13.30 -12.36
C PHE A 130 7.28 -12.97 -13.37
N GLU A 131 7.45 -11.70 -13.73
CA GLU A 131 8.54 -11.21 -14.58
C GLU A 131 9.91 -11.14 -13.88
N GLY A 132 10.00 -11.46 -12.58
CA GLY A 132 11.23 -11.39 -11.80
C GLY A 132 11.73 -9.96 -11.53
N LYS A 133 10.87 -8.94 -11.68
CA LYS A 133 11.20 -7.52 -11.47
C LYS A 133 10.95 -7.05 -10.04
N LEU A 134 10.14 -7.78 -9.27
CA LEU A 134 9.93 -7.58 -7.84
C LEU A 134 10.13 -8.88 -7.08
N ASN A 135 10.66 -8.78 -5.86
CA ASN A 135 10.89 -9.94 -4.98
C ASN A 135 10.31 -9.69 -3.59
N LEU A 136 9.45 -10.61 -3.12
CA LEU A 136 8.81 -10.50 -1.80
C LEU A 136 9.79 -10.76 -0.65
N LYS A 137 10.93 -11.40 -0.90
CA LYS A 137 11.96 -11.65 0.13
C LYS A 137 12.57 -10.34 0.64
N ASP A 138 12.53 -9.29 -0.16
CA ASP A 138 13.07 -7.97 0.17
C ASP A 138 12.21 -7.22 1.22
N ILE A 139 10.99 -7.70 1.49
CA ILE A 139 10.10 -7.16 2.53
C ILE A 139 10.56 -7.63 3.92
N VAL A 140 11.12 -8.83 4.02
CA VAL A 140 11.43 -9.52 5.30
C VAL A 140 12.94 -9.53 5.60
N GLY A 141 13.78 -9.31 4.59
CA GLY A 141 15.23 -9.47 4.66
C GLY A 141 15.98 -8.53 5.62
N SER A 142 15.41 -7.42 6.08
CA SER A 142 16.12 -6.52 7.00
C SER A 142 15.79 -6.71 8.48
N ALA A 143 14.83 -7.57 8.84
CA ALA A 143 14.39 -7.76 10.24
C ALA A 143 14.90 -9.05 10.91
N ARG A 144 15.62 -9.92 10.19
CA ARG A 144 15.99 -11.27 10.67
C ARG A 144 17.46 -11.66 10.56
N GLU A 145 18.40 -10.73 10.45
CA GLU A 145 19.85 -11.05 10.50
C GLU A 145 20.55 -10.70 11.82
N THR A 146 19.84 -10.35 12.91
CA THR A 146 20.48 -9.94 14.18
C THR A 146 20.24 -10.87 15.38
N LYS A 147 19.77 -12.11 15.20
CA LYS A 147 19.53 -13.02 16.34
C LYS A 147 20.23 -14.39 16.33
N ASP A 148 21.06 -14.71 15.35
CA ASP A 148 21.76 -16.02 15.32
C ASP A 148 23.29 -15.93 15.45
N SER A 149 23.84 -14.84 16.00
CA SER A 149 25.30 -14.69 16.21
C SER A 149 25.75 -14.62 17.68
N GLN A 150 24.94 -15.11 18.62
CA GLN A 150 25.39 -15.42 19.97
C GLN A 150 24.84 -16.77 20.44
N LEU A 151 25.52 -17.83 19.99
CA LEU A 151 25.58 -19.14 20.63
C LEU A 151 27.04 -19.37 21.05
#